data_AF-A0A6N2HWY9-F1
#
_entry.id   AF-A0A6N2HWY9-F1
#
_cell.length_a   1.000
_cell.length_b   1.000
_cell.length_c   1.000
_cell.angle_alpha   90.00
_cell.angle_beta   90.00
_cell.angle_gamma   90.00
#
_symmetry.space_group_name_H-M   'P 1'
#
loop_
_entity.id
_entity.type
_entity.pdbx_description
1 polymer ?
#
loop_
_entity_poly.entity_id
_entity_poly.type
_entity_poly.pdbx_seq_one_letter_code
_entity_poly.pdbx_strand_id
1 'polypeptide(L)'
;GTVAAGPAADPAVDLRAGDRAPDAPCRDTATGEPVRLFEAFAGPHFTLLGFGPDTADALRRVAAEYGDTVRAYGVDAGAPRDLTDDAGHARTAYGIGPDTGALVLVRPDNHVGLLAPATGSGAVVDYLERLVGTAGAA
;
A
#
# COMPACT_ATOMS: atom_id res chain seq x y z
N GLY A 1 0.85 -41.60 -12.33
CA GLY A 1 1.57 -40.33 -12.54
C GLY A 1 1.55 -39.60 -11.21
N THR A 2 2.73 -39.39 -10.64
CA THR A 2 2.93 -38.81 -9.32
C THR A 2 3.07 -37.29 -9.42
N VAL A 3 2.46 -36.60 -8.44
CA VAL A 3 2.55 -35.20 -7.98
C VAL A 3 2.22 -34.04 -8.93
N ALA A 4 1.17 -33.31 -8.55
CA ALA A 4 1.19 -31.84 -8.53
C ALA A 4 0.84 -31.43 -7.10
N ALA A 5 1.86 -31.11 -6.31
CA ALA A 5 1.68 -30.33 -5.10
C ALA A 5 1.18 -28.96 -5.55
N GLY A 6 -0.08 -28.62 -5.24
CA GLY A 6 -0.51 -27.22 -5.23
C GLY A 6 0.38 -26.45 -4.25
N PRO A 7 0.71 -25.18 -4.51
CA PRO A 7 1.75 -24.49 -3.78
C PRO A 7 1.38 -24.49 -2.29
N ALA A 8 2.32 -24.99 -1.48
CA ALA A 8 2.33 -24.66 -0.07
C ALA A 8 2.20 -23.15 0.02
N ALA A 9 1.20 -22.65 0.74
CA ALA A 9 1.16 -21.25 1.13
C ALA A 9 2.56 -20.89 1.65
N ASP A 10 3.23 -19.97 0.96
CA ASP A 10 4.51 -19.44 1.41
C ASP A 10 4.37 -19.02 2.88
N PRO A 11 5.41 -19.23 3.72
CA PRO A 11 5.34 -18.80 5.12
C PRO A 11 4.96 -17.33 5.13
N ALA A 12 3.87 -17.00 5.83
CA ALA A 12 3.32 -15.65 5.92
C ALA A 12 4.47 -14.64 6.02
N VAL A 13 4.61 -13.79 5.01
CA VAL A 13 5.71 -12.81 4.93
C VAL A 13 5.64 -11.96 6.20
N ASP A 14 6.63 -12.07 7.07
CA ASP A 14 6.76 -11.27 8.28
C ASP A 14 7.36 -9.90 7.90
N LEU A 15 6.63 -9.13 7.10
CA LEU A 15 7.04 -7.81 6.63
C LEU A 15 7.03 -6.82 7.80
N ARG A 16 8.14 -6.11 8.00
CA ARG A 16 8.32 -5.17 9.11
C ARG A 16 8.68 -3.78 8.61
N ALA A 17 8.40 -2.79 9.43
CA ALA A 17 8.92 -1.44 9.20
C ALA A 17 10.45 -1.47 9.13
N GLY A 18 11.03 -0.80 8.13
CA GLY A 18 12.44 -0.83 7.80
C GLY A 18 12.81 -1.79 6.67
N ASP A 19 11.96 -2.76 6.34
CA ASP A 19 12.19 -3.66 5.20
C ASP A 19 12.01 -2.94 3.88
N ARG A 20 12.62 -3.47 2.81
CA ARG A 20 12.35 -2.99 1.45
C ARG A 20 10.87 -3.24 1.13
N ALA A 21 10.20 -2.21 0.61
CA ALA A 21 8.85 -2.37 0.11
C ALA A 21 8.84 -3.45 -0.98
N PRO A 22 7.98 -4.48 -0.89
CA PRO A 22 7.86 -5.46 -1.96
C PRO A 22 7.31 -4.84 -3.25
N ASP A 23 7.81 -5.33 -4.38
CA ASP A 23 7.23 -5.04 -5.70
C ASP A 23 6.21 -6.11 -6.09
N ALA A 24 5.16 -5.71 -6.80
CA ALA A 24 4.15 -6.63 -7.32
C ALA A 24 3.57 -6.07 -8.62
N PRO A 25 3.18 -6.95 -9.57
CA PRO A 25 2.41 -6.54 -10.73
C PRO A 25 0.95 -6.27 -10.32
N CYS A 26 0.45 -5.12 -10.72
CA CYS A 26 -0.96 -4.73 -10.63
C CYS A 26 -1.43 -4.20 -11.99
N ARG A 27 -2.67 -3.75 -12.06
CA ARG A 27 -3.20 -2.93 -13.15
C ARG A 27 -3.74 -1.63 -12.62
N ASP A 28 -3.63 -0.55 -13.39
CA ASP A 28 -4.38 0.65 -13.09
C ASP A 28 -5.88 0.38 -13.30
N THR A 29 -6.71 0.58 -12.27
CA THR A 29 -8.13 0.20 -12.32
C THR A 29 -8.90 1.01 -13.38
N ALA A 30 -8.48 2.25 -13.67
CA ALA A 30 -9.18 3.12 -14.62
C ALA A 30 -8.86 2.81 -16.08
N THR A 31 -7.61 2.44 -16.36
CA THR A 31 -7.09 2.24 -17.73
C THR A 31 -6.88 0.78 -18.10
N GLY A 32 -6.73 -0.11 -17.12
CA GLY A 32 -6.40 -1.53 -17.30
C GLY A 32 -4.92 -1.79 -17.63
N GLU A 33 -4.12 -0.74 -17.75
CA GLU A 33 -2.69 -0.81 -18.09
C GLU A 33 -1.91 -1.49 -16.96
N PRO A 34 -0.89 -2.32 -17.30
CA PRO A 34 -0.04 -2.95 -16.29
C PRO A 34 0.80 -1.91 -15.55
N VAL A 35 0.87 -2.03 -14.22
CA VAL A 35 1.65 -1.16 -13.35
C VAL A 35 2.43 -2.01 -12.36
N ARG A 36 3.72 -1.72 -12.16
CA ARG A 36 4.48 -2.26 -11.02
C ARG A 36 4.37 -1.33 -9.82
N LEU A 37 4.23 -1.87 -8.62
CA LEU A 37 4.20 -1.06 -7.40
C LEU A 37 5.43 -0.15 -7.25
N PHE A 38 6.61 -0.60 -7.72
CA PHE A 38 7.82 0.23 -7.75
C PHE A 38 7.69 1.51 -8.58
N GLU A 39 6.88 1.50 -9.63
CA GLU A 39 6.58 2.70 -10.42
C GLU A 39 5.72 3.68 -9.61
N ALA A 40 4.80 3.17 -8.78
CA ALA A 40 4.01 3.99 -7.87
C ALA A 40 4.83 4.59 -6.71
N PHE A 41 5.97 4.00 -6.36
CA PHE A 41 6.90 4.52 -5.36
C PHE A 41 7.90 5.54 -5.92
N ALA A 42 8.00 5.64 -7.25
CA ALA A 42 9.01 6.47 -7.89
C ALA A 42 8.75 7.96 -7.69
N GLY A 43 9.60 8.59 -6.87
CA GLY A 43 9.63 10.04 -6.69
C GLY A 43 9.97 10.45 -5.25
N PRO A 44 10.13 11.76 -4.99
CA PRO A 44 10.45 12.28 -3.66
C PRO A 44 9.21 12.41 -2.77
N HIS A 45 8.32 11.42 -2.78
CA HIS A 45 7.08 11.41 -1.98
C HIS A 45 7.00 10.14 -1.14
N PHE A 46 6.23 10.19 -0.07
CA PHE A 46 5.75 8.96 0.57
C PHE A 46 4.68 8.34 -0.31
N THR A 47 4.53 7.02 -0.23
CA THR A 47 3.42 6.31 -0.87
C THR A 47 2.61 5.59 0.19
N LEU A 48 1.32 5.89 0.29
CA LEU A 48 0.40 5.15 1.15
C LEU A 48 -0.37 4.16 0.29
N LEU A 49 -0.12 2.86 0.53
CA LEU A 49 -0.91 1.78 -0.03
C LEU A 49 -2.06 1.44 0.92
N GLY A 50 -3.27 1.28 0.39
CA GLY A 50 -4.42 0.76 1.13
C GLY A 50 -4.98 -0.46 0.43
N PHE A 51 -4.91 -1.61 1.08
CA PHE A 51 -5.44 -2.87 0.57
C PHE A 51 -6.90 -3.04 0.99
N GLY A 52 -7.78 -3.23 0.01
CA GLY A 52 -9.20 -3.48 0.22
C GLY A 52 -10.04 -2.22 0.49
N PRO A 53 -11.38 -2.33 0.33
CA PRO A 53 -12.29 -1.19 0.32
C PRO A 53 -12.33 -0.42 1.64
N ASP A 54 -12.08 -1.11 2.76
CA ASP A 54 -12.08 -0.51 4.10
C ASP A 54 -10.99 0.57 4.28
N THR A 55 -10.03 0.65 3.37
CA THR A 55 -8.94 1.64 3.41
C THR A 55 -9.27 2.93 2.66
N ALA A 56 -10.34 2.97 1.85
CA ALA A 56 -10.64 4.08 0.95
C ALA A 56 -10.80 5.43 1.68
N ASP A 57 -11.44 5.44 2.85
CA ASP A 57 -11.60 6.65 3.66
C ASP A 57 -10.27 7.16 4.20
N ALA A 58 -9.41 6.25 4.68
CA ALA A 58 -8.07 6.59 5.17
C ALA A 58 -7.19 7.16 4.05
N LEU A 59 -7.23 6.56 2.87
CA LEU A 59 -6.51 7.04 1.68
C LEU A 59 -6.95 8.45 1.29
N ARG A 60 -8.26 8.69 1.21
CA ARG A 60 -8.81 10.02 0.89
C ARG A 60 -8.42 11.07 1.92
N ARG A 61 -8.47 10.73 3.22
CA ARG A 61 -8.05 11.64 4.29
C ARG A 61 -6.58 12.02 4.17
N VAL A 62 -5.68 11.04 4.09
CA VAL A 62 -4.24 11.31 4.05
C VAL A 62 -3.85 12.07 2.77
N ALA A 63 -4.43 11.73 1.62
CA ALA A 63 -4.20 12.46 0.37
C ALA A 63 -4.65 13.92 0.46
N ALA A 64 -5.80 14.20 1.08
CA ALA A 64 -6.31 15.56 1.26
C ALA A 64 -5.44 16.39 2.22
N GLU A 65 -4.91 15.75 3.27
CA GLU A 65 -4.12 16.42 4.31
C GLU A 65 -2.69 16.71 3.85
N TYR A 66 -2.03 15.78 3.15
CA TYR A 66 -0.60 15.89 2.81
C TYR A 66 -0.31 16.28 1.36
N GLY A 67 -1.32 16.33 0.49
CA GLY A 67 -1.18 16.70 -0.91
C GLY A 67 -0.09 15.91 -1.63
N ASP A 68 0.80 16.60 -2.35
CA ASP A 68 1.88 15.96 -3.12
C ASP A 68 2.97 15.28 -2.27
N THR A 69 2.99 15.53 -0.94
CA THR A 69 3.93 14.88 -0.01
C THR A 69 3.66 13.39 0.12
N VAL A 70 2.39 12.98 -0.02
CA VAL A 70 1.95 11.57 0.08
C VAL A 70 1.09 11.22 -1.11
N ARG A 71 1.54 10.26 -1.91
CA ARG A 71 0.70 9.65 -2.95
C ARG A 71 -0.05 8.45 -2.37
N ALA A 72 -1.37 8.57 -2.26
CA ALA A 72 -2.22 7.48 -1.82
C ALA A 72 -2.66 6.62 -3.03
N TYR A 73 -2.49 5.31 -2.92
CA TYR A 73 -2.96 4.32 -3.89
C TYR A 73 -3.78 3.25 -3.16
N GLY A 74 -4.96 2.96 -3.69
CA GLY A 74 -5.74 1.79 -3.32
C GLY A 74 -5.29 0.55 -4.08
N VAL A 75 -5.39 -0.61 -3.43
CA VAL A 75 -5.26 -1.93 -4.05
C VAL A 75 -6.58 -2.66 -3.81
N ASP A 76 -7.39 -2.76 -4.85
CA ASP A 76 -8.79 -3.19 -4.81
C ASP A 76 -9.61 -2.40 -3.77
N ALA A 77 -9.34 -1.10 -3.62
CA ALA A 77 -9.95 -0.27 -2.58
C ALA A 77 -11.05 0.65 -3.12
N GLY A 78 -11.15 0.84 -4.44
CA GLY A 78 -12.06 1.83 -5.02
C GLY A 78 -11.67 3.28 -4.67
N ALA A 79 -10.38 3.53 -4.48
CA ALA A 79 -9.85 4.87 -4.21
C ALA A 79 -9.74 5.71 -5.50
N PRO A 80 -9.52 7.05 -5.43
CA PRO A 80 -9.34 7.87 -6.63
C PRO A 80 -8.14 7.46 -7.51
N ARG A 81 -7.07 6.96 -6.88
CA ARG A 81 -5.97 6.24 -7.56
C ARG A 81 -6.03 4.82 -7.04
N ASP A 82 -6.44 3.88 -7.89
CA ASP A 82 -6.69 2.50 -7.49
C ASP A 82 -5.99 1.56 -8.47
N LEU A 83 -5.48 0.49 -7.90
CA LEU A 83 -4.81 -0.58 -8.61
C LEU A 83 -5.58 -1.88 -8.38
N THR A 84 -5.71 -2.72 -9.41
CA THR A 84 -6.26 -4.07 -9.31
C THR A 84 -5.14 -5.08 -9.06
N ASP A 85 -5.29 -5.93 -8.04
CA ASP A 85 -4.40 -7.06 -7.74
C ASP A 85 -5.03 -8.40 -8.16
N ASP A 86 -5.18 -8.60 -9.47
CA ASP A 86 -5.92 -9.71 -10.09
C ASP A 86 -5.58 -11.11 -9.54
N ALA A 87 -4.30 -11.34 -9.23
CA ALA A 87 -3.78 -12.63 -8.81
C ALA A 87 -3.34 -12.65 -7.33
N GLY A 88 -3.63 -11.59 -6.57
CA GLY A 88 -3.24 -11.49 -5.16
C GLY A 88 -1.73 -11.38 -4.94
N HIS A 89 -0.98 -10.96 -5.95
CA HIS A 89 0.49 -10.85 -5.87
C HIS A 89 0.90 -9.76 -4.88
N ALA A 90 0.25 -8.60 -4.92
CA ALA A 90 0.54 -7.51 -3.99
C ALA A 90 0.15 -7.92 -2.56
N ARG A 91 -1.04 -8.48 -2.35
CA ARG A 91 -1.46 -8.99 -1.04
C ARG A 91 -0.49 -10.01 -0.47
N THR A 92 -0.10 -11.00 -1.27
CA THR A 92 0.85 -12.04 -0.87
C THR A 92 2.21 -11.44 -0.51
N ALA A 93 2.74 -10.54 -1.34
CA ALA A 93 4.04 -9.90 -1.12
C ALA A 93 4.08 -9.07 0.17
N TYR A 94 2.95 -8.45 0.54
CA TYR A 94 2.82 -7.66 1.77
C TYR A 94 2.31 -8.46 2.98
N GLY A 95 2.08 -9.77 2.84
CA GLY A 95 1.58 -10.62 3.93
C GLY A 95 0.14 -10.31 4.37
N ILE A 96 -0.68 -9.76 3.48
CA ILE A 96 -2.05 -9.33 3.78
C ILE A 96 -3.05 -10.41 3.34
N GLY A 97 -3.93 -10.81 4.25
CA GLY A 97 -4.97 -11.81 3.96
C GLY A 97 -6.00 -11.35 2.91
N PRO A 98 -6.70 -12.29 2.25
CA PRO A 98 -7.65 -11.98 1.17
C PRO A 98 -8.80 -11.06 1.62
N ASP A 99 -9.30 -11.26 2.84
CA ASP A 99 -10.41 -10.49 3.41
C ASP A 99 -9.96 -9.48 4.47
N THR A 100 -8.66 -9.15 4.49
CA THR A 100 -8.11 -8.20 5.47
C THR A 100 -7.73 -6.90 4.78
N GLY A 101 -8.20 -5.80 5.34
CA GLY A 101 -7.78 -4.47 4.95
C GLY A 101 -6.57 -3.99 5.75
N ALA A 102 -5.60 -3.36 5.09
CA ALA A 102 -4.41 -2.83 5.75
C ALA A 102 -3.87 -1.60 5.02
N LEU A 103 -3.26 -0.70 5.78
CA LEU A 103 -2.52 0.46 5.30
C LEU A 103 -1.03 0.16 5.41
N VAL A 104 -0.28 0.47 4.35
CA VAL A 104 1.17 0.36 4.32
C VAL A 104 1.76 1.66 3.81
N LEU A 105 2.54 2.33 4.65
CA LEU A 105 3.27 3.52 4.27
C LEU A 105 4.66 3.14 3.79
N VAL A 106 4.98 3.54 2.56
CA VAL A 106 6.29 3.40 1.92
C VAL A 106 6.98 4.76 1.90
N ARG A 107 8.24 4.77 2.31
CA ARG A 107 9.10 5.96 2.33
C ARG A 107 9.64 6.28 0.93
N PRO A 108 10.10 7.52 0.67
CA PRO A 108 10.73 7.91 -0.60
C PRO A 108 11.99 7.09 -0.98
N ASP A 109 12.58 6.36 -0.03
CA ASP A 109 13.72 5.46 -0.25
C ASP A 109 13.31 3.99 -0.50
N ASN A 110 12.03 3.74 -0.77
CA ASN A 110 11.44 2.42 -1.05
C ASN A 110 11.55 1.41 0.11
N HIS A 111 11.49 1.90 1.35
CA HIS A 111 11.35 1.05 2.54
C HIS A 111 9.98 1.25 3.18
N VAL A 112 9.46 0.20 3.81
CA VAL A 112 8.24 0.26 4.61
C VAL A 112 8.50 1.15 5.83
N GLY A 113 7.73 2.21 6.00
CA GLY A 113 7.77 3.07 7.17
C GLY A 113 6.83 2.62 8.28
N LEU A 114 5.62 2.17 7.90
CA LEU A 114 4.57 1.78 8.82
C LEU A 114 3.63 0.75 8.17
N LEU A 115 3.19 -0.23 8.97
CA LEU A 115 2.02 -1.05 8.67
C LEU A 115 0.94 -0.74 9.72
N ALA A 116 -0.31 -0.63 9.29
CA ALA A 116 -1.44 -0.33 10.15
C ALA A 116 -2.71 -1.06 9.67
N PRO A 117 -3.69 -1.32 10.55
CA PRO A 117 -5.00 -1.81 10.11
C PRO A 117 -5.69 -0.78 9.21
N ALA A 118 -6.70 -1.20 8.44
CA ALA A 118 -7.42 -0.31 7.51
C ALA A 118 -7.96 0.99 8.14
N THR A 119 -8.39 0.92 9.40
CA THR A 119 -8.89 2.08 10.17
C THR A 119 -7.79 2.94 10.77
N GLY A 120 -6.52 2.53 10.66
CA GLY A 120 -5.35 3.10 11.33
C GLY A 120 -4.82 4.41 10.75
N SER A 121 -5.66 5.23 10.11
CA SER A 121 -5.24 6.50 9.50
C SER A 121 -4.56 7.45 10.49
N GLY A 122 -4.96 7.45 11.77
CA GLY A 122 -4.31 8.24 12.82
C GLY A 122 -2.83 7.88 13.00
N ALA A 123 -2.49 6.58 13.00
CA ALA A 123 -1.10 6.15 13.12
C ALA A 123 -0.25 6.56 11.90
N VAL A 124 -0.87 6.61 10.71
CA VAL A 124 -0.21 7.10 9.49
C VAL A 124 0.07 8.60 9.61
N VAL A 125 -0.92 9.39 10.05
CA VAL A 125 -0.79 10.84 10.29
C VAL A 125 0.31 11.10 11.33
N ASP A 126 0.24 10.47 12.51
CA ASP A 126 1.24 10.64 13.58
C ASP A 126 2.67 10.27 13.13
N TYR A 127 2.79 9.31 12.20
CA TYR A 127 4.08 8.95 11.62
C TYR A 127 4.60 10.04 10.67
N LEU A 128 3.74 10.55 9.78
CA LEU A 128 4.08 11.59 8.84
C LEU A 128 4.42 12.89 9.54
N GLU A 129 3.62 13.33 10.52
CA GLU A 129 3.86 14.55 11.30
C GLU A 129 5.26 14.57 11.93
N ARG A 130 5.73 13.42 12.45
CA ARG A 130 7.08 13.32 13.06
C ARG A 130 8.22 13.46 12.05
N LEU A 131 7.99 13.12 10.77
CA LEU A 131 9.05 13.12 9.75
C LEU A 131 9.05 14.37 8.87
N VAL A 132 7.87 14.87 8.52
CA VAL A 132 7.72 16.01 7.59
C VAL A 132 7.11 17.24 8.26
N GLY A 133 6.72 17.17 9.53
CA GLY A 133 5.92 18.18 10.22
C GLY A 133 4.43 18.03 9.90
N THR A 134 3.57 18.80 10.57
CA THR A 134 2.18 18.97 10.14
C THR A 134 2.18 19.51 8.71
N ALA A 135 1.42 18.88 7.80
CA ALA A 135 1.09 19.54 6.55
C ALA A 135 0.38 20.86 6.91
N GLY A 136 1.00 22.01 6.63
CA GLY A 136 0.50 23.32 7.07
C GLY A 136 -0.97 23.51 6.67
N ALA A 137 -1.85 24.10 7.47
CA ALA A 137 -1.68 25.45 8.04
C ALA A 137 -0.85 26.36 7.12
N ALA A 138 -1.27 26.46 5.87
CA ALA A 138 -0.92 27.54 4.95
C ALA A 138 -2.21 28.28 4.59
#